data_AF-X1RKC1-F1
#
_entry.id   AF-X1RKC1-F1
#
_cell.length_a   1.000
_cell.length_b   1.000
_cell.length_c   1.000
_cell.angle_alpha   90.00
_cell.angle_beta   90.00
_cell.angle_gamma   90.00
#
_symmetry.space_group_name_H-M   'P 1'
#
loop_
_entity.id
_entity.type
_entity.pdbx_description
1 polymer ?
#
loop_
_entity_poly.entity_id
_entity_poly.type
_entity_poly.pdbx_seq_one_letter_code
_entity_poly.pdbx_strand_id
1 'polypeptide(L)'
;HIQWVSAQSFIDSRDILVRHIEKCQKEHKPPLPYLQQLATLDVAFVNHCEKLMGFAKDIGRKWLPKYMLKGKTDAEGLAKKTADTLCSANEFFSHGRMITGEQMKNNVNIHLEVEILSKDDPYWTMLWELYVRCEVFLSSAPGGPQPKLFESEKSSVILA
;
A
#
# COMPACT_ATOMS: atom_id res chain seq x y z
N HIS A 1 -22.91 -1.46 -8.78
CA HIS A 1 -21.87 -2.40 -8.32
C HIS A 1 -20.59 -1.58 -8.13
N ILE A 2 -20.14 -1.33 -6.90
CA ILE A 2 -18.90 -0.59 -6.65
C ILE A 2 -17.76 -1.60 -6.78
N GLN A 3 -16.87 -1.42 -7.76
CA GLN A 3 -15.66 -2.22 -7.91
C GLN A 3 -14.48 -1.43 -7.34
N TRP A 4 -13.76 -2.04 -6.39
CA TRP A 4 -12.53 -1.48 -5.83
C TRP A 4 -11.37 -1.80 -6.76
N VAL A 5 -11.05 -0.87 -7.65
CA VAL A 5 -9.94 -0.98 -8.61
C VAL A 5 -8.75 -0.21 -8.07
N SER A 6 -7.57 -0.83 -8.07
CA SER A 6 -6.35 -0.19 -7.57
C SER A 6 -5.86 0.92 -8.50
N ALA A 7 -5.15 1.92 -7.95
CA ALA A 7 -4.51 2.96 -8.75
C ALA A 7 -3.56 2.35 -9.80
N GLN A 8 -2.82 1.31 -9.42
CA GLN A 8 -1.91 0.59 -10.32
C GLN A 8 -2.65 -0.07 -11.49
N SER A 9 -3.87 -0.57 -11.30
CA SER A 9 -4.63 -1.21 -12.38
C SER A 9 -4.99 -0.23 -13.52
N PHE A 10 -5.22 1.04 -13.21
CA PHE A 10 -5.47 2.07 -14.23
C PHE A 10 -4.19 2.41 -15.01
N ILE A 11 -3.07 2.51 -14.30
CA ILE A 11 -1.73 2.70 -14.89
C ILE A 11 -1.40 1.52 -15.81
N ASP A 12 -1.55 0.29 -15.33
CA ASP A 12 -1.24 -0.93 -16.08
C ASP A 12 -2.12 -1.06 -17.32
N SER A 13 -3.41 -0.73 -17.21
CA SER A 13 -4.37 -0.80 -18.32
C SER A 13 -3.95 0.14 -19.46
N ARG A 14 -3.57 1.39 -19.14
CA ARG A 14 -3.00 2.32 -20.12
C ARG A 14 -1.71 1.76 -20.72
N ASP A 15 -0.78 1.30 -19.89
CA ASP A 15 0.55 0.87 -20.35
C ASP A 15 0.48 -0.38 -21.24
N ILE A 16 -0.45 -1.30 -20.96
CA ILE A 16 -0.73 -2.48 -21.79
C ILE A 16 -1.25 -2.05 -23.16
N LEU A 17 -2.20 -1.11 -23.22
CA LEU A 17 -2.72 -0.60 -24.49
C LEU A 17 -1.63 0.07 -25.33
N VAL A 18 -0.80 0.90 -24.70
CA VAL A 18 0.35 1.53 -25.37
C VAL A 18 1.29 0.48 -25.94
N ARG A 19 1.67 -0.53 -25.15
CA ARG A 19 2.53 -1.65 -25.62
C ARG A 19 1.92 -2.42 -26.79
N HIS A 20 0.61 -2.65 -26.78
CA HIS A 20 -0.07 -3.32 -27.89
C HIS A 20 -0.05 -2.46 -29.17
N ILE A 21 -0.27 -1.15 -29.05
CA ILE A 21 -0.19 -0.21 -30.18
C ILE A 21 1.23 -0.23 -30.78
N GLU A 22 2.27 -0.11 -29.95
CA GLU A 22 3.67 -0.16 -30.39
C GLU A 22 4.00 -1.49 -31.08
N LYS A 23 3.48 -2.61 -30.57
CA LYS A 23 3.66 -3.93 -31.18
C LYS A 23 2.98 -4.01 -32.55
N CYS A 24 1.74 -3.53 -32.66
CA CYS A 24 1.03 -3.48 -33.94
C CYS A 24 1.78 -2.65 -34.98
N GLN A 25 2.34 -1.51 -34.59
CA GLN A 25 3.14 -0.67 -35.47
C GLN A 25 4.40 -1.40 -35.99
N LYS A 26 5.14 -2.09 -35.10
CA LYS A 26 6.32 -2.89 -35.49
C LYS A 26 5.95 -4.03 -36.44
N GLU A 27 4.84 -4.69 -36.20
CA GLU A 27 4.34 -5.82 -37.00
C GLU A 27 3.54 -5.39 -38.24
N HIS A 28 3.43 -4.08 -38.53
CA HIS A 28 2.64 -3.53 -39.63
C HIS A 28 1.17 -3.99 -39.62
N LYS A 29 0.62 -4.20 -38.42
CA LYS A 29 -0.78 -4.57 -38.18
C LYS A 29 -1.61 -3.34 -37.82
N PRO A 30 -2.92 -3.31 -38.14
CA PRO A 30 -3.78 -2.19 -37.81
C PRO A 30 -3.96 -2.06 -36.27
N PRO A 31 -3.61 -0.91 -35.65
CA PRO A 31 -3.73 -0.70 -34.20
C PRO A 31 -5.11 -0.17 -33.76
N LEU A 32 -6.07 -0.03 -34.69
CA LEU A 32 -7.33 0.70 -34.48
C LEU A 32 -8.11 0.25 -33.23
N PRO A 33 -8.28 -1.07 -32.94
CA PRO A 33 -9.03 -1.49 -31.75
C PRO A 33 -8.40 -1.02 -30.43
N TYR A 34 -7.07 -1.01 -30.34
CA TYR A 34 -6.35 -0.57 -29.14
C TYR A 34 -6.38 0.95 -28.98
N LEU A 35 -6.32 1.71 -30.09
CA LEU A 35 -6.49 3.16 -30.08
C LEU A 35 -7.88 3.57 -29.60
N GLN A 36 -8.93 2.86 -30.04
CA GLN A 36 -10.29 3.09 -29.57
C GLN A 36 -10.42 2.85 -28.06
N GLN A 37 -9.82 1.78 -27.53
CA GLN A 37 -9.80 1.53 -26.09
C GLN A 37 -9.00 2.59 -25.33
N LEU A 38 -7.82 2.98 -25.82
CA LEU A 38 -6.99 4.01 -25.19
C LEU A 38 -7.71 5.36 -25.11
N ALA A 39 -8.48 5.72 -26.14
CA ALA A 39 -9.29 6.94 -26.17
C ALA A 39 -10.40 7.00 -25.10
N THR A 40 -10.79 5.85 -24.51
CA THR A 40 -11.76 5.83 -23.41
C THR A 40 -11.15 6.10 -22.04
N LEU A 41 -9.82 6.08 -21.92
CA LEU A 41 -9.15 6.32 -20.65
C LEU A 41 -9.08 7.82 -20.33
N ASP A 42 -9.46 8.18 -19.10
CA ASP A 42 -9.22 9.52 -18.57
C ASP A 42 -7.73 9.66 -18.20
N VAL A 43 -6.99 10.34 -19.07
CA VAL A 43 -5.56 10.60 -18.89
C VAL A 43 -5.27 11.39 -17.61
N ALA A 44 -6.13 12.35 -17.24
CA ALA A 44 -5.94 13.13 -16.03
C ALA A 44 -6.09 12.25 -14.78
N PHE A 45 -7.05 11.32 -14.81
CA PHE A 45 -7.23 10.35 -13.74
C PHE A 45 -6.04 9.38 -13.63
N VAL A 46 -5.54 8.84 -14.75
CA VAL A 46 -4.35 7.95 -14.70
C VAL A 46 -3.13 8.70 -14.15
N ASN A 47 -2.91 9.95 -14.57
CA ASN A 47 -1.83 10.79 -14.02
C ASN A 47 -2.00 11.04 -12.51
N HIS A 48 -3.24 11.15 -12.04
CA HIS A 48 -3.53 11.25 -10.62
C HIS A 48 -3.16 9.96 -9.89
N CYS A 49 -3.50 8.79 -10.44
CA CYS A 49 -3.09 7.48 -9.91
C CYS A 49 -1.56 7.37 -9.80
N GLU A 50 -0.81 7.82 -10.80
CA GLU A 50 0.67 7.81 -10.76
C GLU A 50 1.21 8.69 -9.62
N LYS A 51 0.64 9.88 -9.44
CA LYS A 51 1.03 10.77 -8.34
C LYS A 51 0.74 10.15 -6.97
N LEU A 52 -0.40 9.47 -6.82
CA LEU A 52 -0.72 8.75 -5.58
C LEU A 52 0.28 7.62 -5.30
N MET A 53 0.63 6.83 -6.32
CA MET A 53 1.65 5.79 -6.20
C MET A 53 3.03 6.36 -5.85
N GLY A 54 3.40 7.49 -6.46
CA GLY A 54 4.63 8.22 -6.13
C GLY A 54 4.64 8.70 -4.69
N PHE A 55 3.55 9.33 -4.25
CA PHE A 55 3.40 9.82 -2.88
C PHE A 55 3.52 8.71 -1.84
N ALA A 56 2.91 7.54 -2.06
CA ALA A 56 3.04 6.39 -1.16
C ALA A 56 4.50 5.94 -1.02
N LYS A 57 5.24 5.87 -2.13
CA LYS A 57 6.68 5.54 -2.12
C LYS A 57 7.50 6.60 -1.40
N ASP A 58 7.18 7.88 -1.58
CA ASP A 58 7.89 8.99 -0.96
C ASP A 58 7.69 9.04 0.56
N ILE A 59 6.52 8.64 1.07
CA ILE A 59 6.30 8.44 2.51
C ILE A 59 7.31 7.41 3.04
N GLY A 60 7.39 6.23 2.41
CA GLY A 60 8.32 5.18 2.82
C GLY A 60 9.77 5.66 2.77
N ARG A 61 10.18 6.28 1.66
CA ARG A 61 11.53 6.84 1.48
C ARG A 61 11.88 7.90 2.52
N LYS A 62 10.93 8.74 2.91
CA LYS A 62 11.16 9.80 3.91
C LYS A 62 11.31 9.25 5.33
N TRP A 63 10.51 8.27 5.71
CA TRP A 63 10.39 7.86 7.11
C TRP A 63 11.19 6.61 7.49
N LEU A 64 11.39 5.68 6.55
CA LEU A 64 12.17 4.47 6.81
C LEU A 64 13.61 4.77 7.26
N PRO A 65 14.39 5.65 6.59
CA PRO A 65 15.76 5.97 7.04
C PRO A 65 15.80 6.60 8.42
N LYS A 66 14.78 7.39 8.76
CA LYS A 66 14.70 8.13 10.02
C LYS A 66 14.43 7.23 11.23
N TYR A 67 13.66 6.16 11.03
CA TYR A 67 13.17 5.32 12.13
C TYR A 67 13.60 3.86 11.95
N MET A 68 12.97 3.13 11.03
CA MET A 68 13.12 1.66 10.91
C MET A 68 14.47 1.21 10.36
N LEU A 69 15.17 2.07 9.60
CA LEU A 69 16.48 1.80 9.02
C LEU A 69 17.57 2.71 9.61
N LYS A 70 17.28 3.32 10.77
CA LYS A 70 18.20 4.24 11.42
C LYS A 70 19.52 3.54 11.75
N GLY A 71 20.64 4.16 11.34
CA GLY A 71 21.98 3.65 11.60
C GLY A 71 22.43 2.50 10.68
N LYS A 72 21.60 2.06 9.71
CA LYS A 72 22.04 1.14 8.66
C LYS A 72 22.90 1.89 7.64
N THR A 73 23.96 1.24 7.15
CA THR A 73 24.72 1.73 5.99
C THR A 73 23.80 1.76 4.77
N ASP A 74 23.82 2.85 4.00
CA ASP A 74 22.92 3.07 2.84
C ASP A 74 21.42 3.04 3.19
N ALA A 75 21.03 3.60 4.35
CA ALA A 75 19.63 3.63 4.80
C ALA A 75 18.66 4.19 3.74
N GLU A 76 19.07 5.17 2.94
CA GLU A 76 18.28 5.75 1.85
C GLU A 76 18.05 4.75 0.70
N GLY A 77 19.09 4.03 0.26
CA GLY A 77 18.98 3.00 -0.76
C GLY A 77 18.10 1.83 -0.30
N LEU A 78 18.27 1.40 0.95
CA LEU A 78 17.45 0.36 1.58
C LEU A 78 15.99 0.79 1.72
N ALA A 79 15.74 2.05 2.10
CA ALA A 79 14.40 2.62 2.18
C ALA A 79 13.71 2.66 0.82
N LYS A 80 14.44 3.06 -0.23
CA LYS A 80 13.91 3.06 -1.59
C LYS A 80 13.50 1.67 -2.03
N LYS A 81 14.37 0.66 -1.88
CA LYS A 81 14.05 -0.73 -2.24
C LYS A 81 12.85 -1.27 -1.46
N THR A 82 12.81 -1.00 -0.15
CA THR A 82 11.73 -1.46 0.72
C THR A 82 10.40 -0.79 0.34
N ALA A 83 10.37 0.53 0.18
CA ALA A 83 9.17 1.27 -0.20
C ALA A 83 8.65 0.89 -1.60
N ASP A 84 9.57 0.73 -2.57
CA ASP A 84 9.21 0.31 -3.93
C ASP A 84 8.60 -1.11 -3.94
N THR A 85 9.13 -2.01 -3.10
CA THR A 85 8.63 -3.39 -2.96
C THR A 85 7.26 -3.41 -2.29
N LEU A 86 7.10 -2.71 -1.16
CA LEU A 86 5.81 -2.63 -0.45
C LEU A 86 4.70 -2.01 -1.30
N CYS A 87 5.04 -1.11 -2.22
CA CYS A 87 4.09 -0.51 -3.16
C CYS A 87 3.95 -1.31 -4.47
N SER A 88 4.62 -2.45 -4.62
CA SER A 88 4.56 -3.25 -5.85
C SER A 88 3.29 -4.09 -5.90
N ALA A 89 2.36 -3.72 -6.79
CA ALA A 89 1.17 -4.54 -7.04
C ALA A 89 1.50 -5.91 -7.65
N ASN A 90 2.64 -6.04 -8.32
CA ASN A 90 3.11 -7.32 -8.86
C ASN A 90 3.60 -8.27 -7.76
N GLU A 91 4.16 -7.73 -6.68
CA GLU A 91 4.70 -8.54 -5.58
C GLU A 91 3.58 -8.98 -4.63
N PHE A 92 2.72 -8.04 -4.23
CA PHE A 92 1.72 -8.30 -3.18
C PHE A 92 0.29 -8.48 -3.68
N PHE A 93 0.04 -8.39 -4.99
CA PHE A 93 -1.24 -8.62 -5.68
C PHE A 93 -2.47 -7.99 -5.00
N SER A 94 -3.00 -6.92 -5.61
CA SER A 94 -4.25 -6.21 -5.26
C SER A 94 -4.27 -5.48 -3.91
N HIS A 95 -5.08 -4.42 -3.84
CA HIS A 95 -5.37 -3.72 -2.60
C HIS A 95 -6.24 -4.60 -1.68
N GLY A 96 -5.79 -4.79 -0.44
CA GLY A 96 -6.53 -5.52 0.60
C GLY A 96 -5.99 -6.91 0.91
N ARG A 97 -4.96 -7.40 0.20
CA ARG A 97 -4.26 -8.62 0.62
C ARG A 97 -3.36 -8.32 1.80
N MET A 98 -3.49 -9.14 2.85
CA MET A 98 -2.59 -9.08 4.00
C MET A 98 -1.17 -9.48 3.57
N ILE A 99 -0.19 -8.65 3.93
CA ILE A 99 1.24 -9.00 3.86
C ILE A 99 1.63 -9.61 5.20
N THR A 100 2.04 -10.88 5.21
CA THR A 100 2.39 -11.57 6.45
C THR A 100 3.80 -11.22 6.92
N GLY A 101 4.07 -11.38 8.22
CA GLY A 101 5.42 -11.21 8.76
C GLY A 101 6.46 -12.13 8.11
N GLU A 102 6.07 -13.35 7.72
CA GLU A 102 6.92 -14.28 6.97
C GLU A 102 7.26 -13.75 5.58
N GLN A 103 6.28 -13.20 4.86
CA GLN A 103 6.52 -12.58 3.56
C GLN A 103 7.49 -11.40 3.69
N MET A 104 7.34 -10.58 4.73
CA MET A 104 8.27 -9.48 5.00
C MET A 104 9.70 -9.98 5.27
N LYS A 105 9.86 -11.02 6.11
CA LYS A 105 11.18 -11.58 6.44
C LYS A 105 11.87 -12.24 5.25
N ASN A 106 11.11 -12.95 4.42
CA ASN A 106 11.65 -13.75 3.33
C ASN A 106 11.89 -12.93 2.05
N ASN A 107 11.41 -11.68 1.98
CA ASN A 107 11.60 -10.83 0.82
C ASN A 107 12.95 -10.09 0.89
N VAL A 108 13.86 -10.43 -0.01
CA VAL A 108 15.21 -9.84 -0.10
C VAL A 108 15.22 -8.32 -0.32
N ASN A 109 14.13 -7.74 -0.83
CA ASN A 109 14.03 -6.30 -1.07
C ASN A 109 13.41 -5.54 0.11
N ILE A 110 12.97 -6.24 1.15
CA ILE A 110 12.42 -5.66 2.38
C ILE A 110 13.48 -5.75 3.47
N HIS A 111 13.83 -4.59 4.01
CA HIS A 111 14.96 -4.47 4.95
C HIS A 111 14.50 -4.13 6.37
N LEU A 112 13.24 -4.44 6.68
CA LEU A 112 12.64 -4.18 7.98
C LEU A 112 13.01 -5.28 8.97
N GLU A 113 13.30 -4.89 10.21
CA GLU A 113 13.40 -5.83 11.32
C GLU A 113 11.99 -6.21 11.76
N VAL A 114 11.61 -7.45 11.47
CA VAL A 114 10.26 -7.98 11.76
C VAL A 114 10.39 -9.03 12.85
N GLU A 115 9.64 -8.88 13.93
CA GLU A 115 9.45 -9.91 14.94
C GLU A 115 8.08 -10.56 14.73
N ILE A 116 8.03 -11.89 14.72
CA ILE A 116 6.76 -12.62 14.58
C ILE A 116 6.45 -13.19 15.96
N LEU A 117 5.38 -12.68 16.57
CA LEU A 117 4.93 -13.12 17.88
C LEU A 117 4.01 -14.33 17.75
N SER A 118 4.16 -15.28 18.69
CA SER A 118 3.21 -16.40 18.83
C SER A 118 1.89 -15.89 19.42
N LYS A 119 0.81 -16.64 19.24
CA LYS A 119 -0.48 -16.35 19.89
C LYS A 119 -0.41 -16.42 21.41
N ASP A 120 0.52 -17.23 21.93
CA ASP A 120 0.75 -17.39 23.36
C ASP A 120 1.76 -16.36 23.91
N ASP A 121 2.26 -15.46 23.06
CA ASP A 121 3.18 -14.42 23.48
C ASP A 121 2.46 -13.40 24.39
N PRO A 122 3.03 -13.02 25.55
CA PRO A 122 2.44 -12.03 26.45
C PRO A 122 2.21 -10.66 25.77
N TYR A 123 3.12 -10.21 24.91
CA TYR A 123 2.97 -8.96 24.17
C TYR A 123 1.86 -9.06 23.13
N TRP A 124 1.74 -10.20 22.46
CA TRP A 124 0.62 -10.44 21.55
C TRP A 124 -0.72 -10.39 22.27
N THR A 125 -0.81 -10.99 23.45
CA THR A 125 -2.02 -10.95 24.29
C THR A 125 -2.40 -9.52 24.65
N MET A 126 -1.42 -8.69 25.05
CA MET A 126 -1.67 -7.27 25.36
C MET A 126 -2.14 -6.47 24.14
N LEU A 127 -1.50 -6.65 22.98
CA LEU A 127 -1.89 -5.99 21.73
C LEU A 127 -3.29 -6.41 21.29
N TRP A 128 -3.61 -7.70 21.42
CA TRP A 128 -4.92 -8.24 21.07
C TRP A 128 -6.02 -7.72 22.01
N GLU A 129 -5.75 -7.67 23.31
CA GLU A 129 -6.68 -7.10 24.28
C GLU A 129 -6.94 -5.62 23.99
N LEU A 130 -5.90 -4.84 23.72
CA LEU A 130 -6.05 -3.43 23.34
C LEU A 130 -6.91 -3.30 22.07
N TYR A 131 -6.61 -4.07 21.03
CA TYR A 131 -7.39 -4.08 19.78
C TYR A 131 -8.88 -4.39 20.05
N VAL A 132 -9.18 -5.45 20.79
CA VAL A 132 -10.57 -5.83 21.10
C VAL A 132 -11.30 -4.76 21.91
N ARG A 133 -10.62 -4.14 22.89
CA ARG A 133 -11.18 -3.02 23.66
C ARG A 133 -11.50 -1.83 22.75
N CYS A 134 -10.61 -1.50 21.82
CA CYS A 134 -10.82 -0.44 20.84
C CYS A 134 -12.01 -0.76 19.93
N GLU A 135 -12.10 -1.96 19.38
CA GLU A 135 -13.21 -2.39 18.51
C GLU A 135 -14.57 -2.31 19.23
N VAL A 136 -14.65 -2.84 20.45
CA VAL A 136 -15.87 -2.77 21.26
C VAL A 136 -16.27 -1.32 21.52
N PHE A 137 -15.29 -0.47 21.90
CA PHE A 137 -15.54 0.93 22.18
C PHE A 137 -16.00 1.69 20.92
N LEU A 138 -15.29 1.53 19.80
CA LEU A 138 -15.64 2.16 18.52
C LEU A 138 -17.01 1.71 17.99
N SER A 139 -17.42 0.48 18.31
CA SER A 139 -18.72 -0.08 17.92
C SER A 139 -19.86 0.25 18.88
N SER A 140 -19.57 0.85 20.05
CA SER A 140 -20.54 0.99 21.15
C SER A 140 -21.56 2.13 20.99
N ALA A 141 -21.46 2.96 19.95
CA ALA A 141 -22.37 4.09 19.72
C ALA A 141 -23.18 3.99 18.40
N PRO A 142 -24.11 3.02 18.26
CA PRO A 142 -25.07 3.05 17.15
C PRO A 142 -25.98 4.28 17.27
N GLY A 143 -25.85 5.25 16.36
CA GLY A 143 -26.69 6.44 16.28
C GLY A 143 -26.26 7.65 17.13
N GLY A 144 -25.13 7.54 17.86
CA GLY A 144 -24.51 8.65 18.60
C GLY A 144 -23.27 9.24 17.90
N PRO A 145 -22.62 10.26 18.49
CA PRO A 145 -21.31 10.70 18.01
C PRO A 145 -20.33 9.51 18.01
N GLN A 146 -19.65 9.33 16.88
CA GLN A 146 -18.69 8.24 16.72
C GLN A 146 -17.49 8.50 17.64
N PRO A 147 -17.22 7.61 18.61
CA PRO A 147 -16.09 7.79 19.51
C PRO A 147 -14.78 7.81 18.72
N LYS A 148 -13.83 8.64 19.15
CA LYS A 148 -12.51 8.74 18.54
C LYS A 148 -11.43 8.33 19.53
N LEU A 149 -10.50 7.51 19.07
CA LEU A 149 -9.32 7.10 19.81
C LEU A 149 -8.09 7.81 19.25
N PHE A 150 -7.35 8.49 20.13
CA PHE A 150 -6.04 9.06 19.81
C PHE A 150 -5.00 8.50 20.75
N GLU A 151 -4.01 7.80 20.21
CA GLU A 151 -2.86 7.28 20.96
C GLU A 151 -1.58 8.01 20.58
N SER A 152 -0.82 8.42 21.59
CA SER A 152 0.48 9.06 21.46
C SER A 152 1.37 8.68 22.63
N GLU A 153 2.67 8.96 22.54
CA GLU A 153 3.62 8.74 23.65
C GLU A 153 3.18 9.41 24.96
N LYS A 154 2.43 10.52 24.88
CA LYS A 154 2.12 11.38 26.04
C LYS A 154 0.65 11.42 26.42
N SER A 155 -0.22 10.84 25.59
CA SER A 155 -1.67 11.02 25.74
C SER A 155 -2.41 9.91 25.00
N SER A 156 -3.32 9.27 25.72
CA SER A 156 -4.41 8.46 25.16
C SER A 156 -5.69 9.28 25.34
N VAL A 157 -6.09 10.03 24.31
CA VAL A 157 -7.29 10.89 24.38
C VAL A 157 -8.48 10.13 23.81
N ILE A 158 -9.47 9.94 24.68
CA ILE A 158 -10.77 9.35 24.35
C ILE A 158 -11.77 10.51 24.25
N LEU A 159 -12.32 10.74 23.07
CA LEU A 159 -13.43 11.68 22.87
C LEU A 159 -14.70 10.85 22.63
N ALA A 160 -15.62 10.92 23.59
CA ALA A 160 -16.99 10.41 23.51
C ALA A 160 -17.96 11.59 23.35
#